data_AF-A0A835T0R7-F1
#
_entry.id   AF-A0A835T0R7-F1
#
_cell.length_a   1.000
_cell.length_b   1.000
_cell.length_c   1.000
_cell.angle_alpha   90.00
_cell.angle_beta   90.00
_cell.angle_gamma   90.00
#
_symmetry.space_group_name_H-M   'P 1'
#
loop_
_entity.id
_entity.type
_entity.pdbx_description
1 polymer ?
#
loop_
_entity_poly.entity_id
_entity_poly.type
_entity_poly.pdbx_seq_one_letter_code
_entity_poly.pdbx_strand_id
1 'polypeptide(L)'
;MSESESRGRPRGGCLSKVESISGPVRTAEAESRVLGTATLWTNYPVAGTVTLELEAAPGSSWTPGAVVHWALMTPLQYLNDVFTVPVPETEGPPCHEPTTLPRNLTLKPTDVTFFRVFTLTYAMLGVVDDCKPRALFPVVRIDDGATTAWLAWSWVNPATGEGAAVCSGSPTAWGVGSFSLQSCPCQPPQPPPAPLPPPPCDTTVLSQKHVPASCGYVSGPIRDVANGWEVGSATVHVDSPLPHSVTLSLAIDLPAGAVVKFNFFDWVGYADSVFTLRPPALEGPTCHEPYDESLVTAAAVPSPTSLYNITVSYEALGLTPCTRKTFFPVVKISFPGGTTAWLAWDWVTPNDPQNDVCGDSPTSWGVGYFDLFNCPCSPPPPPPASPPPSPPPPPAPSPPPPSPPPPPPPSPPPPPPPSPPPPQSPAPTAELRTGFPFCACNKRKPSLSPWRLGPLTGPTMTSPASATEPALATWCADLTAAAEPSPPTGVCAAMDLFKIEFLVNHACYSSSPKAIRRVTVNGSPAFPTWSQKYIKGVYYGVFGVSRLAFTPADGPVRLCLSFAVEEGRCGTPSGLCYGGACTYAIFNKKQNW
;
A
#
# COMPACT_ATOMS: atom_id res chain seq x y z
N MET A 1 -7.41 5.08 62.12
CA MET A 1 -7.76 6.52 62.05
C MET A 1 -6.47 7.28 61.85
N SER A 2 -6.20 7.65 60.61
CA SER A 2 -5.12 8.56 60.20
C SER A 2 -5.43 8.96 58.76
N GLU A 3 -5.90 10.19 58.61
CA GLU A 3 -6.34 10.84 57.37
C GLU A 3 -5.22 10.90 56.32
N SER A 4 -5.55 10.56 55.07
CA SER A 4 -4.73 10.85 53.91
C SER A 4 -5.18 12.16 53.28
N GLU A 5 -4.28 13.13 53.25
CA GLU A 5 -4.44 14.46 52.66
C GLU A 5 -4.51 14.34 51.12
N SER A 6 -5.71 14.46 50.54
CA SER A 6 -5.91 14.50 49.09
C SER A 6 -5.62 15.89 48.56
N ARG A 7 -4.47 16.09 47.91
CA ARG A 7 -4.19 17.30 47.12
C ARG A 7 -5.20 17.42 45.98
N GLY A 8 -5.98 18.49 46.00
CA GLY A 8 -6.97 18.83 44.98
C GLY A 8 -6.33 19.01 43.60
N ARG A 9 -6.85 18.28 42.60
CA ARG A 9 -6.61 18.59 41.19
C ARG A 9 -7.39 19.86 40.82
N PRO A 10 -6.80 20.83 40.12
CA PRO A 10 -7.54 21.94 39.58
C PRO A 10 -8.54 21.44 38.52
N ARG A 11 -9.82 21.81 38.70
CA ARG A 11 -10.88 21.61 37.71
C ARG A 11 -10.87 22.79 36.75
N GLY A 12 -10.60 22.56 35.47
CA GLY A 12 -10.76 23.56 34.41
C GLY A 12 -9.76 23.40 33.28
N GLY A 13 -10.01 22.47 32.36
CA GLY A 13 -9.26 22.31 31.13
C GLY A 13 -9.72 21.06 30.39
N CYS A 14 -10.08 21.19 29.11
CA CYS A 14 -10.37 20.05 28.25
C CYS A 14 -9.07 19.22 28.11
N LEU A 15 -8.93 18.17 28.93
CA LEU A 15 -7.81 17.25 28.84
C LEU A 15 -7.97 16.42 27.56
N SER A 16 -7.16 16.73 26.56
CA SER A 16 -6.95 15.90 25.36
C SER A 16 -6.68 14.45 25.76
N LYS A 17 -7.39 13.51 25.12
CA LYS A 17 -7.13 12.07 25.29
C LYS A 17 -5.65 11.80 24.98
N VAL A 18 -4.98 11.08 25.87
CA VAL A 18 -3.61 10.60 25.64
C VAL A 18 -3.72 9.50 24.59
N GLU A 19 -3.20 9.75 23.39
CA GLU A 19 -3.09 8.77 22.33
C GLU A 19 -1.63 8.32 22.21
N SER A 20 -1.42 7.05 21.90
CA SER A 20 -0.07 6.51 21.72
C SER A 20 0.00 5.57 20.53
N ILE A 21 1.18 5.52 19.91
CA ILE A 21 1.53 4.61 18.82
C ILE A 21 2.80 3.88 19.24
N SER A 22 2.80 2.56 19.10
CA SER A 22 3.93 1.70 19.49
C SER A 22 4.42 0.86 18.33
N GLY A 23 5.70 0.48 18.37
CA GLY A 23 6.23 -0.56 17.49
C GLY A 23 7.66 -0.94 17.85
N PRO A 24 8.22 -1.95 17.17
CA PRO A 24 9.41 -2.64 17.66
C PRO A 24 10.69 -1.82 17.44
N VAL A 25 11.67 -2.06 18.31
CA VAL A 25 13.08 -1.68 18.11
C VAL A 25 13.84 -2.94 17.69
N ARG A 26 14.55 -2.90 16.57
CA ARG A 26 15.20 -4.07 15.95
C ARG A 26 16.68 -3.86 15.73
N THR A 27 17.49 -4.90 15.87
CA THR A 27 18.93 -4.87 15.54
C THR A 27 19.15 -4.72 14.03
N ALA A 28 20.21 -4.02 13.63
CA ALA A 28 20.64 -3.87 12.23
C ALA A 28 21.23 -5.16 11.62
N GLU A 29 21.44 -6.21 12.43
CA GLU A 29 21.91 -7.51 11.98
C GLU A 29 20.90 -8.22 11.06
N ALA A 30 21.37 -9.13 10.20
CA ALA A 30 20.55 -9.85 9.23
C ALA A 30 19.33 -10.57 9.85
N GLU A 31 19.50 -11.11 11.07
CA GLU A 31 18.44 -11.79 11.82
C GLU A 31 17.37 -10.84 12.39
N SER A 32 17.63 -9.53 12.44
CA SER A 32 16.69 -8.48 12.87
C SER A 32 15.96 -8.82 14.20
N ARG A 33 16.71 -9.05 15.28
CA ARG A 33 16.15 -9.38 16.59
C ARG A 33 15.42 -8.18 17.19
N VAL A 34 14.26 -8.42 17.82
CA VAL A 34 13.50 -7.37 18.51
C VAL A 34 14.10 -7.16 19.90
N LEU A 35 14.65 -5.97 20.16
CA LEU A 35 15.23 -5.59 21.45
C LEU A 35 14.22 -4.97 22.42
N GLY A 36 13.11 -4.44 21.88
CA GLY A 36 12.12 -3.73 22.69
C GLY A 36 11.02 -3.12 21.87
N THR A 37 10.25 -2.25 22.51
CA THR A 37 9.16 -1.48 21.93
C THR A 37 9.42 0.00 22.14
N ALA A 38 9.24 0.80 21.11
CA ALA A 38 9.21 2.25 21.20
C ALA A 38 7.75 2.72 21.12
N THR A 39 7.35 3.56 22.08
CA THR A 39 6.01 4.12 22.19
C THR A 39 6.08 5.63 22.17
N LEU A 40 5.37 6.23 21.22
CA LEU A 40 5.20 7.66 21.09
C LEU A 40 3.86 8.05 21.72
N TRP A 41 3.92 8.93 22.71
CA TRP A 41 2.77 9.45 23.43
C TRP A 41 2.50 10.90 23.06
N THR A 42 1.23 11.26 22.92
CA THR A 42 0.78 12.65 22.86
C THR A 42 0.26 13.09 24.22
N ASN A 43 0.48 14.36 24.57
CA ASN A 43 0.03 14.98 25.82
C ASN A 43 0.50 14.25 27.09
N TYR A 44 1.65 13.58 27.03
CA TYR A 44 2.24 12.85 28.15
C TYR A 44 3.74 13.16 28.24
N PRO A 45 4.32 13.32 29.45
CA PRO A 45 3.62 13.36 30.75
C PRO A 45 2.88 14.68 30.99
N VAL A 46 3.08 15.67 30.12
CA VAL A 46 2.46 17.00 30.19
C VAL A 46 1.63 17.25 28.93
N ALA A 47 0.47 17.89 29.06
CA ALA A 47 -0.35 18.28 27.91
C ALA A 47 0.43 19.21 26.96
N GLY A 48 0.17 19.10 25.65
CA GLY A 48 0.88 19.88 24.63
C GLY A 48 2.29 19.39 24.34
N THR A 49 2.60 18.13 24.65
CA THR A 49 3.91 17.52 24.37
C THR A 49 3.79 16.22 23.59
N VAL A 50 4.84 15.88 22.84
CA VAL A 50 5.06 14.56 22.27
C VAL A 50 6.25 13.94 22.98
N THR A 51 6.08 12.71 23.46
CA THR A 51 7.12 11.98 24.18
C THR A 51 7.37 10.63 23.55
N LEU A 52 8.64 10.31 23.26
CA LEU A 52 9.03 8.98 22.79
C LEU A 52 9.72 8.21 23.93
N GLU A 53 9.22 7.03 24.22
CA GLU A 53 9.72 6.14 25.27
C GLU A 53 10.08 4.79 24.68
N LEU A 54 11.16 4.19 25.17
CA LEU A 54 11.63 2.87 24.77
C LEU A 54 11.57 1.94 25.98
N GLU A 55 10.99 0.77 25.78
CA GLU A 55 10.87 -0.30 26.76
C GLU A 55 11.58 -1.55 26.20
N ALA A 56 12.45 -2.16 27.00
CA ALA A 56 13.15 -3.39 26.61
C ALA A 56 12.16 -4.55 26.46
N ALA A 57 12.46 -5.52 25.60
CA ALA A 57 11.63 -6.71 25.45
C ALA A 57 11.57 -7.50 26.79
N PRO A 58 10.47 -8.22 27.09
CA PRO A 58 10.36 -8.97 28.34
C PRO A 58 11.54 -9.92 28.56
N GLY A 59 12.22 -9.79 29.71
CA GLY A 59 13.40 -10.58 30.06
C GLY A 59 14.72 -10.10 29.45
N SER A 60 14.72 -8.95 28.77
CA SER A 60 15.92 -8.27 28.27
C SER A 60 16.15 -6.93 28.99
N SER A 61 17.32 -6.34 28.77
CA SER A 61 17.65 -5.01 29.28
C SER A 61 18.52 -4.25 28.30
N TRP A 62 18.35 -2.94 28.21
CA TRP A 62 19.26 -2.05 27.52
C TRP A 62 20.63 -2.01 28.19
N THR A 63 21.69 -2.02 27.39
CA THR A 63 23.08 -1.98 27.88
C THR A 63 23.40 -0.61 28.49
N PRO A 64 23.78 -0.51 29.79
CA PRO A 64 24.25 0.75 30.36
C PRO A 64 25.45 1.29 29.59
N GLY A 65 25.45 2.58 29.28
CA GLY A 65 26.46 3.23 28.45
C GLY A 65 26.16 3.24 26.94
N ALA A 66 25.10 2.54 26.49
CA ALA A 66 24.66 2.66 25.09
C ALA A 66 24.27 4.10 24.76
N VAL A 67 24.55 4.52 23.52
CA VAL A 67 24.26 5.86 23.01
C VAL A 67 23.06 5.79 22.09
N VAL A 68 22.00 6.52 22.44
CA VAL A 68 20.77 6.64 21.65
C VAL A 68 20.86 7.90 20.82
N HIS A 69 21.11 7.76 19.53
CA HIS A 69 21.06 8.81 18.53
C HIS A 69 19.64 8.99 18.02
N TRP A 70 19.17 10.22 17.88
CA TRP A 70 17.83 10.45 17.36
C TRP A 70 17.68 11.76 16.60
N ALA A 71 16.69 11.77 15.72
CA ALA A 71 16.20 12.92 15.02
C ALA A 71 14.67 12.85 14.91
N LEU A 72 14.05 14.01 14.74
CA LEU A 72 12.65 14.12 14.37
C LEU A 72 12.60 14.93 13.09
N MET A 73 12.40 14.23 11.98
CA MET A 73 12.52 14.79 10.65
C MET A 73 11.15 15.14 10.09
N THR A 74 11.07 16.22 9.33
CA THR A 74 9.96 16.42 8.38
C THR A 74 10.06 15.39 7.24
N PRO A 75 8.97 15.10 6.50
CA PRO A 75 9.05 14.22 5.34
C PRO A 75 10.18 14.60 4.38
N LEU A 76 10.35 15.91 4.14
CA LEU A 76 11.39 16.45 3.27
C LEU A 76 12.81 16.17 3.78
N GLN A 77 13.05 16.42 5.06
CA GLN A 77 14.35 16.14 5.69
C GLN A 77 14.68 14.64 5.67
N TYR A 78 13.68 13.80 5.95
CA TYR A 78 13.84 12.35 5.91
C TYR A 78 14.18 11.86 4.51
N LEU A 79 13.47 12.36 3.48
CA LEU A 79 13.75 12.01 2.09
C LEU A 79 15.17 12.43 1.68
N ASN A 80 15.61 13.63 2.06
CA ASN A 80 16.96 14.12 1.75
C ASN A 80 18.07 13.34 2.45
N ASP A 81 17.85 12.91 3.69
CA ASP A 81 18.87 12.21 4.48
C ASP A 81 18.98 10.73 4.13
N VAL A 82 17.89 10.09 3.67
CA VAL A 82 17.85 8.65 3.41
C VAL A 82 18.16 8.33 1.95
N PHE A 83 17.72 9.15 1.00
CA PHE A 83 17.84 8.82 -0.42
C PHE A 83 19.08 9.50 -1.02
N THR A 84 20.00 8.69 -1.54
CA THR A 84 21.08 9.18 -2.41
C THR A 84 20.70 8.87 -3.85
N VAL A 85 20.82 9.87 -4.74
CA VAL A 85 20.71 9.59 -6.18
C VAL A 85 21.99 8.83 -6.59
N PRO A 86 21.88 7.71 -7.32
CA PRO A 86 23.04 7.01 -7.84
C PRO A 86 23.88 7.97 -8.69
N VAL A 87 25.16 8.11 -8.35
CA VAL A 87 26.12 8.72 -9.27
C VAL A 87 26.21 7.76 -10.48
N PRO A 88 26.16 8.25 -11.74
CA PRO A 88 26.05 7.40 -12.93
C PRO A 88 27.14 6.33 -13.13
N GLU A 89 28.17 6.30 -12.27
CA GLU A 89 29.26 5.31 -12.32
C GLU A 89 29.32 4.37 -11.10
N THR A 90 28.45 4.55 -10.09
CA THR A 90 28.39 3.65 -8.93
C THR A 90 27.03 2.96 -8.89
N GLU A 91 27.02 1.65 -9.14
CA GLU A 91 25.87 0.73 -8.96
C GLU A 91 25.50 0.58 -7.47
N GLY A 92 25.33 1.68 -6.75
CA GLY A 92 24.91 1.71 -5.35
C GLY A 92 23.38 1.80 -5.22
N PRO A 93 22.80 1.25 -4.14
CA PRO A 93 21.37 1.32 -3.87
C PRO A 93 20.90 2.76 -3.60
N PRO A 94 19.66 3.12 -3.94
CA PRO A 94 19.14 4.50 -3.85
C PRO A 94 18.86 4.98 -2.42
N CYS A 95 19.16 4.18 -1.40
CA CYS A 95 18.96 4.54 0.00
C CYS A 95 20.17 4.18 0.86
N HIS A 96 20.42 5.00 1.87
CA HIS A 96 21.43 4.80 2.90
C HIS A 96 20.83 5.07 4.28
N GLU A 97 21.58 4.66 5.31
CA GLU A 97 21.24 4.93 6.70
C GLU A 97 21.13 6.44 6.94
N PRO A 98 20.10 6.92 7.67
CA PRO A 98 20.00 8.32 8.08
C PRO A 98 21.29 8.77 8.79
N THR A 99 22.00 9.75 8.22
CA THR A 99 23.29 10.22 8.76
C THR A 99 23.13 11.40 9.71
N THR A 100 22.04 12.16 9.60
CA THR A 100 21.82 13.36 10.38
C THR A 100 21.01 13.09 11.65
N LEU A 101 21.67 12.46 12.64
CA LEU A 101 21.12 12.26 13.99
C LEU A 101 21.82 13.18 15.03
N PRO A 102 21.46 14.48 15.08
CA PRO A 102 22.22 15.49 15.83
C PRO A 102 22.09 15.38 17.34
N ARG A 103 21.13 14.60 17.85
CA ARG A 103 20.87 14.47 19.29
C ARG A 103 21.27 13.09 19.77
N ASN A 104 21.89 13.03 20.94
CA ASN A 104 22.28 11.79 21.58
C ASN A 104 21.87 11.76 23.05
N LEU A 105 21.70 10.55 23.58
CA LEU A 105 21.44 10.27 24.99
C LEU A 105 22.24 9.02 25.39
N THR A 106 23.12 9.13 26.37
CA THR A 106 23.82 7.97 26.93
C THR A 106 23.00 7.33 28.05
N LEU A 107 22.71 6.03 27.93
CA LEU A 107 21.90 5.30 28.90
C LEU A 107 22.66 5.10 30.21
N LYS A 108 21.99 5.39 31.32
CA LYS A 108 22.50 5.19 32.68
C LYS A 108 22.18 3.77 33.16
N PRO A 109 22.82 3.29 34.25
CA PRO A 109 22.46 2.01 34.86
C PRO A 109 21.00 1.88 35.31
N THR A 110 20.28 3.00 35.47
CA THR A 110 18.85 3.03 35.79
C THR A 110 17.93 2.87 34.58
N ASP A 111 18.45 2.98 33.37
CA ASP A 111 17.68 3.07 32.11
C ASP A 111 17.53 1.69 31.44
N VAL A 112 17.74 0.62 32.21
CA VAL A 112 17.91 -0.75 31.70
C VAL A 112 16.62 -1.39 31.19
N THR A 113 15.45 -1.04 31.72
CA THR A 113 14.17 -1.62 31.27
C THR A 113 13.35 -0.62 30.48
N PHE A 114 13.47 0.66 30.81
CA PHE A 114 12.65 1.73 30.27
C PHE A 114 13.41 3.04 30.34
N PHE A 115 13.33 3.83 29.27
CA PHE A 115 13.81 5.21 29.28
C PHE A 115 13.06 6.07 28.28
N ARG A 116 13.18 7.38 28.48
CA ARG A 116 12.57 8.39 27.63
C ARG A 116 13.63 9.00 26.72
N VAL A 117 13.39 8.95 25.40
CA VAL A 117 14.30 9.52 24.40
C VAL A 117 14.14 11.04 24.36
N PHE A 118 12.90 11.52 24.27
CA PHE A 118 12.59 12.95 24.28
C PHE A 118 11.19 13.24 24.80
N THR A 119 11.00 14.48 25.27
CA THR A 119 9.71 15.15 25.39
C THR A 119 9.85 16.51 24.70
N LEU A 120 9.05 16.75 23.66
CA LEU A 120 9.05 18.00 22.91
C LEU A 120 7.68 18.66 23.01
N THR A 121 7.63 19.98 23.17
CA THR A 121 6.36 20.70 23.14
C THR A 121 5.86 20.84 21.71
N TYR A 122 4.55 20.97 21.51
CA TYR A 122 3.97 21.23 20.18
C TYR A 122 4.57 22.49 19.55
N ALA A 123 4.82 23.52 20.37
CA ALA A 123 5.53 24.73 19.93
C ALA A 123 6.94 24.44 19.39
N MET A 124 7.72 23.56 20.02
CA MET A 124 9.04 23.16 19.51
C MET A 124 8.95 22.39 18.18
N LEU A 125 7.81 21.74 17.92
CA LEU A 125 7.53 21.02 16.68
C LEU A 125 6.95 21.94 15.59
N GLY A 126 6.78 23.23 15.87
CA GLY A 126 6.04 24.14 14.99
C GLY A 126 4.56 23.78 14.84
N VAL A 127 4.04 22.88 15.67
CA VAL A 127 2.62 22.54 15.71
C VAL A 127 1.94 23.66 16.50
N VAL A 128 1.41 24.61 15.74
CA VAL A 128 0.57 25.68 16.23
C VAL A 128 -0.89 25.23 16.22
N ASP A 129 -1.76 25.93 16.94
CA ASP A 129 -3.20 25.67 16.97
C ASP A 129 -3.88 26.13 15.65
N ASP A 130 -3.42 25.58 14.52
CA ASP A 130 -3.89 25.89 13.17
C ASP A 130 -4.73 24.75 12.55
N CYS A 131 -4.94 23.66 13.29
CA CYS A 131 -5.61 22.46 12.78
C CYS A 131 -4.97 21.87 11.50
N LYS A 132 -3.70 22.15 11.20
CA LYS A 132 -3.01 21.52 10.07
C LYS A 132 -2.22 20.31 10.56
N PRO A 133 -2.49 19.10 10.03
CA PRO A 133 -1.70 17.92 10.38
C PRO A 133 -0.26 18.10 9.90
N ARG A 134 0.71 17.82 10.76
CA ARG A 134 2.14 17.83 10.44
C ARG A 134 2.67 16.40 10.54
N ALA A 135 3.13 15.88 9.40
CA ALA A 135 3.82 14.61 9.35
C ALA A 135 5.23 14.74 9.95
N LEU A 136 5.60 13.81 10.81
CA LEU A 136 6.88 13.76 11.51
C LEU A 136 7.42 12.34 11.47
N PHE A 137 8.72 12.23 11.25
CA PHE A 137 9.45 10.98 11.10
C PHE A 137 10.48 10.85 12.23
N PRO A 138 10.13 10.19 13.34
CA PRO A 138 11.10 9.90 14.38
C PRO A 138 12.05 8.83 13.88
N VAL A 139 13.34 9.15 13.92
CA VAL A 139 14.43 8.23 13.64
C VAL A 139 15.22 8.04 14.92
N VAL A 140 15.35 6.80 15.37
CA VAL A 140 16.12 6.46 16.57
C VAL A 140 17.07 5.33 16.23
N ARG A 141 18.36 5.54 16.53
CA ARG A 141 19.44 4.56 16.47
C ARG A 141 20.02 4.37 17.87
N ILE A 142 20.26 3.13 18.27
CA ILE A 142 20.84 2.77 19.56
C ILE A 142 22.14 2.04 19.27
N ASP A 143 23.26 2.58 19.76
CA ASP A 143 24.58 2.00 19.62
C ASP A 143 25.11 1.59 21.00
N ASP A 144 25.29 0.30 21.25
CA ASP A 144 25.86 -0.19 22.53
C ASP A 144 27.34 -0.60 22.44
N GLY A 145 27.98 -0.28 21.31
CA GLY A 145 29.38 -0.60 21.03
C GLY A 145 29.60 -2.00 20.44
N ALA A 146 28.63 -2.91 20.57
CA ALA A 146 28.65 -4.24 19.95
C ALA A 146 27.57 -4.39 18.87
N THR A 147 26.43 -3.75 19.06
CA THR A 147 25.24 -3.83 18.22
C THR A 147 24.68 -2.43 17.95
N THR A 148 24.10 -2.28 16.76
CA THR A 148 23.30 -1.11 16.39
C THR A 148 21.86 -1.54 16.21
N ALA A 149 20.92 -0.81 16.79
CA ALA A 149 19.49 -1.07 16.69
C ALA A 149 18.70 0.18 16.31
N TRP A 150 17.51 -0.01 15.74
CA TRP A 150 16.71 1.04 15.12
C TRP A 150 15.23 0.94 15.48
N LEU A 151 14.57 2.09 15.53
CA LEU A 151 13.11 2.16 15.54
C LEU A 151 12.54 1.60 14.23
N ALA A 152 11.59 0.66 14.30
CA ALA A 152 11.16 -0.11 13.13
C ALA A 152 9.63 -0.14 12.95
N TRP A 153 8.95 1.01 12.86
CA TRP A 153 7.55 1.02 12.42
C TRP A 153 7.45 0.74 10.91
N SER A 154 8.41 1.25 10.14
CA SER A 154 8.74 0.81 8.78
C SER A 154 10.18 0.31 8.78
N TRP A 155 10.37 -0.98 8.46
CA TRP A 155 11.67 -1.65 8.50
C TRP A 155 12.25 -1.80 7.09
N VAL A 156 13.58 -1.76 6.96
CA VAL A 156 14.30 -2.10 5.74
C VAL A 156 15.38 -3.11 6.13
N ASN A 157 15.30 -4.32 5.60
CA ASN A 157 16.29 -5.38 5.81
C ASN A 157 16.79 -5.90 4.46
N PRO A 158 18.05 -5.61 4.09
CA PRO A 158 18.61 -6.06 2.84
C PRO A 158 18.86 -7.57 2.77
N ALA A 159 19.12 -8.22 3.90
CA ALA A 159 19.36 -9.66 3.93
C ALA A 159 18.08 -10.47 3.67
N THR A 160 16.91 -9.94 4.05
CA THR A 160 15.62 -10.62 3.88
C THR A 160 14.77 -10.04 2.75
N GLY A 161 15.13 -8.87 2.21
CA GLY A 161 14.31 -8.11 1.26
C GLY A 161 13.03 -7.55 1.88
N GLU A 162 12.94 -7.49 3.20
CA GLU A 162 11.77 -7.03 3.95
C GLU A 162 11.83 -5.51 4.12
N GLY A 163 10.89 -4.76 3.54
CA GLY A 163 10.77 -3.33 3.80
C GLY A 163 10.04 -2.51 2.74
N ALA A 164 9.92 -1.20 2.98
CA ALA A 164 9.29 -0.25 2.06
C ALA A 164 9.86 -0.43 0.66
N ALA A 165 8.98 -0.55 -0.35
CA ALA A 165 9.33 -0.85 -1.75
C ALA A 165 10.39 0.08 -2.38
N VAL A 166 10.72 1.17 -1.68
CA VAL A 166 11.62 2.24 -2.10
C VAL A 166 13.10 2.00 -1.70
N CYS A 167 13.40 1.16 -0.69
CA CYS A 167 14.77 1.02 -0.14
C CYS A 167 15.35 -0.41 -0.07
N SER A 168 14.88 -1.33 -0.90
CA SER A 168 15.30 -2.75 -0.89
C SER A 168 16.77 -3.03 -1.26
N GLY A 169 17.60 -2.01 -1.48
CA GLY A 169 19.02 -2.15 -1.78
C GLY A 169 19.99 -1.70 -0.68
N SER A 170 19.52 -1.04 0.39
CA SER A 170 20.39 -0.47 1.45
C SER A 170 21.45 -1.47 1.94
N PRO A 171 22.74 -1.11 2.12
CA PRO A 171 23.75 -2.06 2.60
C PRO A 171 23.55 -2.48 4.06
N THR A 172 22.78 -1.72 4.84
CA THR A 172 22.50 -1.95 6.25
C THR A 172 21.00 -2.03 6.50
N ALA A 173 20.60 -2.81 7.51
CA ALA A 173 19.21 -2.82 7.96
C ALA A 173 18.95 -1.64 8.90
N TRP A 174 17.87 -0.90 8.67
CA TRP A 174 17.46 0.24 9.48
C TRP A 174 15.94 0.43 9.40
N GLY A 175 15.39 1.30 10.24
CA GLY A 175 13.95 1.58 10.24
C GLY A 175 13.62 3.01 10.62
N VAL A 176 12.37 3.39 10.37
CA VAL A 176 11.83 4.71 10.69
C VAL A 176 10.40 4.61 11.23
N GLY A 177 10.02 5.58 12.06
CA GLY A 177 8.62 5.85 12.38
C GLY A 177 8.00 6.94 11.51
N SER A 178 6.70 6.89 11.24
CA SER A 178 5.96 8.03 10.69
C SER A 178 4.68 8.26 11.50
N PHE A 179 4.40 9.51 11.87
CA PHE A 179 3.13 9.89 12.48
C PHE A 179 2.70 11.29 12.02
N SER A 180 1.41 11.61 12.20
CA SER A 180 0.87 12.94 11.91
C SER A 180 0.33 13.56 13.18
N LEU A 181 0.75 14.79 13.49
CA LEU A 181 0.32 15.53 14.68
C LEU A 181 -0.53 16.73 14.27
N GLN A 182 -1.69 16.90 14.91
CA GLN A 182 -2.58 18.03 14.67
C GLN A 182 -3.01 18.62 16.02
N SER A 183 -2.79 19.92 16.23
CA SER A 183 -3.35 20.66 17.37
C SER A 183 -4.44 21.60 16.87
N CYS A 184 -5.58 21.59 17.56
CA CYS A 184 -6.72 22.43 17.25
C CYS A 184 -7.10 23.23 18.49
N PRO A 185 -7.36 24.55 18.38
CA PRO A 185 -7.86 25.32 19.50
C PRO A 185 -9.21 24.75 19.91
N CYS A 186 -9.37 24.50 21.21
CA CYS A 186 -10.59 23.92 21.77
C CYS A 186 -11.80 24.81 21.44
N GLN A 187 -12.59 24.46 20.41
CA GLN A 187 -13.98 24.88 20.40
C GLN A 187 -14.66 24.28 21.63
N PRO A 188 -15.53 25.02 22.33
CA PRO A 188 -16.34 24.45 23.42
C PRO A 188 -17.01 23.19 22.87
N PRO A 189 -16.99 22.07 23.62
CA PRO A 189 -17.35 20.78 23.08
C PRO A 189 -18.80 20.86 22.60
N GLN A 190 -18.98 20.93 21.28
CA GLN A 190 -20.18 20.36 20.73
C GLN A 190 -20.13 18.88 21.14
N PRO A 191 -21.24 18.31 21.65
CA PRO A 191 -21.28 16.88 21.95
C PRO A 191 -20.71 16.15 20.73
N PRO A 192 -19.76 15.22 20.92
CA PRO A 192 -19.16 14.52 19.80
C PRO A 192 -20.30 14.04 18.92
N PRO A 193 -20.35 14.47 17.63
CA PRO A 193 -21.40 13.99 16.75
C PRO A 193 -21.35 12.48 16.88
N ALA A 194 -22.50 11.87 17.23
CA ALA A 194 -22.58 10.43 17.42
C ALA A 194 -21.84 9.78 16.26
N PRO A 195 -20.92 8.82 16.50
CA PRO A 195 -20.15 8.18 15.43
C PRO A 195 -21.13 7.88 14.31
N LEU A 196 -20.93 8.54 13.17
CA LEU A 196 -21.90 8.48 12.09
C LEU A 196 -22.09 6.99 11.82
N PRO A 197 -23.34 6.48 11.82
CA PRO A 197 -23.58 5.09 11.50
C PRO A 197 -22.84 4.78 10.20
N PRO A 198 -22.19 3.59 10.09
CA PRO A 198 -21.52 3.22 8.86
C PRO A 198 -22.48 3.52 7.71
N PRO A 199 -22.03 4.28 6.70
CA PRO A 199 -22.92 4.76 5.66
C PRO A 199 -23.63 3.54 5.05
N PRO A 200 -24.95 3.61 4.82
CA PRO A 200 -25.71 2.47 4.34
C PRO A 200 -25.05 1.94 3.06
N CYS A 201 -25.04 0.62 2.90
CA CYS A 201 -24.47 -0.01 1.70
C CYS A 201 -25.07 0.61 0.42
N ASP A 202 -24.29 0.66 -0.67
CA ASP A 202 -24.55 1.43 -1.91
C ASP A 202 -24.45 2.96 -1.81
N THR A 203 -23.81 3.50 -0.76
CA THR A 203 -23.47 4.92 -0.75
C THR A 203 -22.01 5.15 -1.10
N THR A 204 -21.79 5.93 -2.15
CA THR A 204 -20.50 6.58 -2.38
C THR A 204 -20.45 7.86 -1.56
N VAL A 205 -19.48 7.95 -0.67
CA VAL A 205 -19.18 9.16 0.08
C VAL A 205 -18.02 9.86 -0.60
N LEU A 206 -18.30 11.04 -1.14
CA LEU A 206 -17.30 12.01 -1.55
C LEU A 206 -16.97 12.91 -0.35
N SER A 207 -15.68 13.07 -0.03
CA SER A 207 -15.23 14.01 1.00
C SER A 207 -14.05 14.85 0.55
N GLN A 208 -13.89 16.04 1.13
CA GLN A 208 -12.72 16.90 0.95
C GLN A 208 -12.13 17.18 2.33
N LYS A 209 -10.81 17.01 2.49
CA LYS A 209 -10.14 17.08 3.81
C LYS A 209 -10.82 16.17 4.85
N HIS A 210 -11.23 14.96 4.46
CA HIS A 210 -11.98 14.01 5.30
C HIS A 210 -13.39 14.45 5.73
N VAL A 211 -13.87 15.63 5.33
CA VAL A 211 -15.23 16.10 5.61
C VAL A 211 -16.16 15.68 4.46
N PRO A 212 -17.23 14.90 4.71
CA PRO A 212 -18.20 14.55 3.68
C PRO A 212 -18.77 15.78 2.98
N ALA A 213 -18.79 15.76 1.65
CA ALA A 213 -19.37 16.82 0.85
C ALA A 213 -20.89 16.85 1.08
N SER A 214 -21.40 17.95 1.63
CA SER A 214 -22.82 18.11 2.01
C SER A 214 -23.80 17.99 0.84
N CYS A 215 -23.33 18.17 -0.39
CA CYS A 215 -24.16 18.11 -1.60
C CYS A 215 -23.74 17.01 -2.58
N GLY A 216 -22.89 16.07 -2.17
CA GLY A 216 -22.41 14.97 -3.05
C GLY A 216 -21.48 15.44 -4.18
N TYR A 217 -21.01 16.68 -4.14
CA TYR A 217 -20.01 17.22 -5.07
C TYR A 217 -18.96 18.07 -4.35
N VAL A 218 -17.76 18.13 -4.92
CA VAL A 218 -16.67 19.01 -4.48
C VAL A 218 -16.34 19.93 -5.65
N SER A 219 -16.23 21.23 -5.40
CA SER A 219 -15.97 22.22 -6.46
C SER A 219 -14.83 23.15 -6.07
N GLY A 220 -14.17 23.70 -7.08
CA GLY A 220 -13.16 24.75 -6.90
C GLY A 220 -12.76 25.37 -8.24
N PRO A 221 -11.88 26.37 -8.23
CA PRO A 221 -11.65 27.21 -9.39
C PRO A 221 -10.75 26.54 -10.44
N ILE A 222 -10.87 27.01 -11.67
CA ILE A 222 -9.89 26.84 -12.74
C ILE A 222 -9.20 28.18 -12.93
N ARG A 223 -7.87 28.21 -12.88
CA ARG A 223 -7.08 29.45 -12.93
C ARG A 223 -6.15 29.49 -14.14
N ASP A 224 -6.02 30.67 -14.76
CA ASP A 224 -5.05 30.95 -15.81
C ASP A 224 -3.62 31.05 -15.22
N VAL A 225 -2.62 30.51 -15.93
CA VAL A 225 -1.22 30.45 -15.47
C VAL A 225 -0.56 31.83 -15.40
N ALA A 226 -0.87 32.73 -16.33
CA ALA A 226 -0.20 34.01 -16.50
C ALA A 226 -0.52 35.00 -15.37
N ASN A 227 -1.74 34.96 -14.82
CA ASN A 227 -2.20 35.91 -13.80
C ASN A 227 -2.83 35.27 -12.56
N GLY A 228 -3.06 33.95 -12.57
CA GLY A 228 -3.73 33.23 -11.48
C GLY A 228 -5.22 33.59 -11.34
N TRP A 229 -5.83 34.26 -12.31
CA TRP A 229 -7.24 34.64 -12.29
C TRP A 229 -8.11 33.43 -12.53
N GLU A 230 -9.25 33.40 -11.84
CA GLU A 230 -10.28 32.39 -12.05
C GLU A 230 -10.93 32.60 -13.42
N VAL A 231 -10.86 31.59 -14.26
CA VAL A 231 -11.42 31.56 -15.64
C VAL A 231 -12.55 30.55 -15.79
N GLY A 232 -12.84 29.81 -14.73
CA GLY A 232 -13.92 28.82 -14.68
C GLY A 232 -13.92 28.07 -13.36
N SER A 233 -14.72 27.00 -13.28
CA SER A 233 -14.77 26.12 -12.11
C SER A 233 -14.76 24.65 -12.53
N ALA A 234 -14.28 23.79 -11.63
CA ALA A 234 -14.22 22.35 -11.81
C ALA A 234 -14.96 21.67 -10.65
N THR A 235 -15.95 20.84 -10.97
CA THR A 235 -16.82 20.18 -10.00
C THR A 235 -16.76 18.67 -10.16
N VAL A 236 -16.47 17.96 -9.07
CA VAL A 236 -16.48 16.49 -8.99
C VAL A 236 -17.86 16.02 -8.57
N HIS A 237 -18.45 15.16 -9.39
CA HIS A 237 -19.69 14.43 -9.14
C HIS A 237 -19.37 12.93 -8.99
N VAL A 238 -20.04 12.27 -8.05
CA VAL A 238 -19.99 10.81 -7.90
C VAL A 238 -21.28 10.19 -8.41
N ASP A 239 -21.17 9.01 -9.04
CA ASP A 239 -22.30 8.25 -9.60
C ASP A 239 -23.19 9.04 -10.58
N SER A 240 -22.63 10.07 -11.23
CA SER A 240 -23.30 10.91 -12.21
C SER A 240 -22.32 11.34 -13.32
N PRO A 241 -22.72 11.31 -14.60
CA PRO A 241 -24.01 10.84 -15.11
C PRO A 241 -24.11 9.30 -15.15
N LEU A 242 -23.01 8.59 -14.91
CA LEU A 242 -22.95 7.13 -14.90
C LEU A 242 -22.77 6.61 -13.47
N PRO A 243 -23.46 5.53 -13.08
CA PRO A 243 -23.22 4.87 -11.80
C PRO A 243 -21.80 4.28 -11.77
N HIS A 244 -21.23 4.19 -10.58
CA HIS A 244 -19.88 3.67 -10.33
C HIS A 244 -18.76 4.44 -11.04
N SER A 245 -18.93 5.76 -11.15
CA SER A 245 -17.97 6.63 -11.79
C SER A 245 -17.81 7.96 -11.05
N VAL A 246 -16.66 8.57 -11.23
CA VAL A 246 -16.41 9.97 -10.88
C VAL A 246 -16.45 10.78 -12.16
N THR A 247 -17.21 11.87 -12.17
CA THR A 247 -17.20 12.86 -13.26
C THR A 247 -16.68 14.19 -12.76
N LEU A 248 -15.61 14.68 -13.37
CA LEU A 248 -15.10 16.03 -13.19
C LEU A 248 -15.64 16.93 -14.31
N SER A 249 -16.55 17.81 -13.97
CA SER A 249 -17.19 18.79 -14.86
C SER A 249 -16.43 20.11 -14.83
N LEU A 250 -15.86 20.51 -15.96
CA LEU A 250 -15.16 21.77 -16.16
C LEU A 250 -16.13 22.78 -16.76
N ALA A 251 -16.55 23.77 -15.97
CA ALA A 251 -17.36 24.90 -16.42
C ALA A 251 -16.45 26.07 -16.78
N ILE A 252 -16.07 26.12 -18.06
CA ILE A 252 -15.14 27.09 -18.65
C ILE A 252 -15.39 27.17 -20.17
N ASP A 253 -15.29 28.36 -20.76
CA ASP A 253 -15.42 28.55 -22.21
C ASP A 253 -14.19 28.00 -22.95
N LEU A 254 -14.36 26.84 -23.57
CA LEU A 254 -13.34 26.15 -24.35
C LEU A 254 -13.59 26.36 -25.85
N PRO A 255 -12.72 27.07 -26.58
CA PRO A 255 -12.82 27.18 -28.03
C PRO A 255 -12.47 25.85 -28.71
N ALA A 256 -12.88 25.70 -29.97
CA ALA A 256 -12.44 24.57 -30.79
C ALA A 256 -10.90 24.54 -30.88
N GLY A 257 -10.32 23.35 -30.72
CA GLY A 257 -8.88 23.12 -30.70
C GLY A 257 -8.22 23.30 -29.34
N ALA A 258 -8.94 23.71 -28.29
CA ALA A 258 -8.41 23.63 -26.93
C ALA A 258 -8.07 22.17 -26.58
N VAL A 259 -6.99 21.94 -25.83
CA VAL A 259 -6.53 20.61 -25.43
C VAL A 259 -6.65 20.47 -23.92
N VAL A 260 -7.44 19.51 -23.46
CA VAL A 260 -7.58 19.15 -22.05
C VAL A 260 -6.72 17.92 -21.78
N LYS A 261 -5.67 18.08 -20.97
CA LYS A 261 -4.83 17.00 -20.47
C LYS A 261 -5.13 16.75 -19.00
N PHE A 262 -5.29 15.49 -18.59
CA PHE A 262 -5.61 15.19 -17.20
C PHE A 262 -5.10 13.81 -16.74
N ASN A 263 -5.02 13.68 -15.41
CA ASN A 263 -4.85 12.41 -14.72
C ASN A 263 -5.47 12.46 -13.31
N PHE A 264 -5.82 11.30 -12.75
CA PHE A 264 -6.24 11.13 -11.36
C PHE A 264 -5.17 10.34 -10.62
N PHE A 265 -4.29 11.03 -9.92
CA PHE A 265 -3.21 10.38 -9.19
C PHE A 265 -3.70 9.88 -7.82
N ASP A 266 -3.10 8.81 -7.30
CA ASP A 266 -3.02 8.61 -5.85
C ASP A 266 -1.86 9.44 -5.29
N TRP A 267 -1.64 9.39 -3.97
CA TRP A 267 -0.56 10.16 -3.35
C TRP A 267 0.82 9.85 -3.93
N VAL A 268 1.12 8.59 -4.23
CA VAL A 268 2.44 8.17 -4.73
C VAL A 268 2.63 8.67 -6.15
N GLY A 269 1.66 8.44 -7.04
CA GLY A 269 1.71 8.93 -8.41
C GLY A 269 1.76 10.45 -8.50
N TYR A 270 1.08 11.15 -7.59
CA TYR A 270 1.11 12.60 -7.50
C TYR A 270 2.51 13.09 -7.12
N ALA A 271 3.08 12.52 -6.06
CA ALA A 271 4.42 12.88 -5.60
C ALA A 271 5.48 12.65 -6.68
N ASP A 272 5.44 11.50 -7.36
CA ASP A 272 6.36 11.18 -8.46
C ASP A 272 6.22 12.15 -9.64
N SER A 273 5.02 12.70 -9.87
CA SER A 273 4.77 13.64 -10.98
C SER A 273 5.19 15.09 -10.69
N VAL A 274 5.28 15.47 -9.41
CA VAL A 274 5.45 16.86 -8.95
C VAL A 274 6.82 17.12 -8.33
N PHE A 275 7.45 16.11 -7.71
CA PHE A 275 8.72 16.28 -7.03
C PHE A 275 9.84 15.65 -7.86
N THR A 276 10.84 16.46 -8.22
CA THR A 276 12.07 15.95 -8.84
C THR A 276 13.20 16.00 -7.85
N LEU A 277 13.91 14.88 -7.72
CA LEU A 277 15.19 14.85 -7.03
C LEU A 277 16.26 15.34 -8.02
N ARG A 278 16.65 16.62 -7.94
CA ARG A 278 17.78 17.14 -8.74
C ARG A 278 19.11 16.64 -8.16
N PRO A 279 20.01 16.07 -8.98
CA PRO A 279 21.42 15.93 -8.63
C PRO A 279 22.12 17.30 -8.73
N PRO A 280 23.02 17.68 -7.80
CA PRO A 280 23.45 16.97 -6.60
C PRO A 280 22.46 17.12 -5.42
N ALA A 281 22.33 16.06 -4.60
CA ALA A 281 21.36 15.87 -3.52
C ALA A 281 21.38 16.90 -2.36
N LEU A 282 22.11 18.00 -2.49
CA LEU A 282 22.24 19.03 -1.45
C LEU A 282 21.10 20.07 -1.50
N GLU A 283 20.33 20.16 -2.58
CA GLU A 283 19.31 21.22 -2.75
C GLU A 283 17.87 20.80 -2.38
N GLY A 284 17.65 19.54 -1.95
CA GLY A 284 16.31 19.00 -1.68
C GLY A 284 15.51 18.68 -2.96
N PRO A 285 14.38 17.95 -2.88
CA PRO A 285 13.50 17.75 -4.02
C PRO A 285 12.97 19.11 -4.45
N THR A 286 13.21 19.44 -5.72
CA THR A 286 12.62 20.61 -6.32
C THR A 286 11.20 20.28 -6.75
N CYS A 287 10.25 21.05 -6.23
CA CYS A 287 8.88 20.92 -6.66
C CYS A 287 8.66 21.64 -8.00
N HIS A 288 7.87 21.06 -8.90
CA HIS A 288 7.60 21.61 -10.23
C HIS A 288 6.19 21.23 -10.69
N GLU A 289 5.69 21.90 -11.73
CA GLU A 289 4.41 21.52 -12.32
C GLU A 289 4.46 20.07 -12.85
N PRO A 290 3.36 19.30 -12.75
CA PRO A 290 3.28 17.97 -13.33
C PRO A 290 3.69 17.94 -14.80
N TYR A 291 4.62 17.04 -15.16
CA TYR A 291 5.06 16.89 -16.54
C TYR A 291 3.90 16.56 -17.48
N ASP A 292 3.90 17.14 -18.68
CA ASP A 292 2.89 16.87 -19.70
C ASP A 292 2.74 15.36 -20.03
N GLU A 293 3.82 14.59 -19.91
CA GLU A 293 3.83 13.13 -20.14
C GLU A 293 3.14 12.34 -19.02
N SER A 294 3.07 12.90 -17.81
CA SER A 294 2.34 12.31 -16.68
C SER A 294 0.82 12.49 -16.79
N LEU A 295 0.37 13.43 -17.64
CA LEU A 295 -1.03 13.68 -17.96
C LEU A 295 -1.47 12.78 -19.12
N VAL A 296 -1.52 11.48 -18.82
CA VAL A 296 -1.66 10.38 -19.79
C VAL A 296 -2.91 10.46 -20.68
N THR A 297 -3.94 11.21 -20.26
CA THR A 297 -5.15 11.40 -21.07
C THR A 297 -5.17 12.81 -21.64
N ALA A 298 -5.24 12.91 -22.96
CA ALA A 298 -5.34 14.18 -23.69
C ALA A 298 -6.52 14.13 -24.67
N ALA A 299 -7.32 15.18 -24.69
CA ALA A 299 -8.46 15.31 -25.60
C ALA A 299 -8.53 16.72 -26.18
N ALA A 300 -8.64 16.82 -27.51
CA ALA A 300 -8.91 18.07 -28.20
C ALA A 300 -10.42 18.35 -28.21
N VAL A 301 -10.80 19.59 -27.92
CA VAL A 301 -12.18 20.07 -27.94
C VAL A 301 -12.61 20.30 -29.39
N PRO A 302 -13.55 19.51 -29.94
CA PRO A 302 -13.86 19.54 -31.38
C PRO A 302 -14.68 20.75 -31.81
N SER A 303 -15.48 21.31 -30.90
CA SER A 303 -16.34 22.46 -31.11
C SER A 303 -16.40 23.29 -29.84
N PRO A 304 -16.64 24.62 -29.92
CA PRO A 304 -16.72 25.45 -28.73
C PRO A 304 -17.75 24.92 -27.72
N THR A 305 -17.37 24.84 -26.45
CA THR A 305 -18.25 24.40 -25.35
C THR A 305 -17.96 25.18 -24.08
N SER A 306 -18.98 25.43 -23.25
CA SER A 306 -18.82 26.03 -21.92
C SER A 306 -18.78 24.99 -20.80
N LEU A 307 -18.98 23.71 -21.14
CA LEU A 307 -18.96 22.58 -20.21
C LEU A 307 -18.23 21.39 -20.84
N TYR A 308 -17.26 20.84 -20.11
CA TYR A 308 -16.50 19.66 -20.51
C TYR A 308 -16.44 18.64 -19.38
N ASN A 309 -16.84 17.40 -19.64
CA ASN A 309 -16.92 16.35 -18.62
C ASN A 309 -15.82 15.32 -18.81
N ILE A 310 -15.10 15.02 -17.73
CA ILE A 310 -14.13 13.95 -17.63
C ILE A 310 -14.72 12.86 -16.73
N THR A 311 -15.08 11.70 -17.28
CA THR A 311 -15.66 10.60 -16.50
C THR A 311 -14.72 9.41 -16.41
N VAL A 312 -14.46 8.93 -15.19
CA VAL A 312 -13.59 7.77 -14.90
C VAL A 312 -14.33 6.80 -14.00
N SER A 313 -14.32 5.51 -14.33
CA SER A 313 -14.97 4.49 -13.49
C SER A 313 -14.19 4.26 -12.19
N TYR A 314 -14.87 3.82 -11.14
CA TYR A 314 -14.22 3.45 -9.87
C TYR A 314 -13.19 2.33 -10.06
N GLU A 315 -13.43 1.42 -10.99
CA GLU A 315 -12.48 0.36 -11.36
C GLU A 315 -11.19 0.94 -11.96
N ALA A 316 -11.29 1.90 -12.88
CA ALA A 316 -10.13 2.57 -13.48
C ALA A 316 -9.35 3.44 -12.49
N LEU A 317 -10.00 3.90 -11.41
CA LEU A 317 -9.33 4.59 -10.29
C LEU A 317 -8.66 3.61 -9.30
N GLY A 318 -8.82 2.31 -9.49
CA GLY A 318 -8.36 1.28 -8.55
C GLY A 318 -9.01 1.42 -7.17
N LEU A 319 -10.28 1.86 -7.12
CA LEU A 319 -11.03 1.98 -5.87
C LEU A 319 -11.55 0.60 -5.46
N THR A 320 -11.04 0.06 -4.36
CA THR A 320 -11.54 -1.20 -3.80
C THR A 320 -12.84 -1.00 -3.00
N PRO A 321 -13.79 -1.96 -3.03
CA PRO A 321 -15.02 -1.90 -2.24
C PRO A 321 -14.74 -1.67 -0.75
N CYS A 322 -15.49 -0.74 -0.17
CA CYS A 322 -15.46 -0.36 1.25
C CYS A 322 -14.07 0.13 1.72
N THR A 323 -13.28 0.70 0.80
CA THR A 323 -12.02 1.38 1.13
C THR A 323 -12.11 2.86 0.81
N ARG A 324 -11.48 3.67 1.67
CA ARG A 324 -11.30 5.10 1.40
C ARG A 324 -10.00 5.27 0.64
N LYS A 325 -10.03 6.03 -0.46
CA LYS A 325 -8.83 6.39 -1.22
C LYS A 325 -8.86 7.88 -1.54
N THR A 326 -7.71 8.53 -1.37
CA THR A 326 -7.51 9.93 -1.74
C THR A 326 -6.99 10.02 -3.16
N PHE A 327 -7.55 10.95 -3.93
CA PHE A 327 -7.18 11.20 -5.31
C PHE A 327 -6.77 12.65 -5.50
N PHE A 328 -5.79 12.87 -6.38
CA PHE A 328 -5.28 14.17 -6.76
C PHE A 328 -5.56 14.40 -8.26
N PRO A 329 -6.76 14.87 -8.64
CA PRO A 329 -7.03 15.26 -10.02
C PRO A 329 -6.12 16.43 -10.42
N VAL A 330 -5.41 16.24 -11.52
CA VAL A 330 -4.61 17.28 -12.17
C VAL A 330 -5.16 17.46 -13.58
N VAL A 331 -5.53 18.69 -13.90
CA VAL A 331 -6.08 19.05 -15.22
C VAL A 331 -5.36 20.28 -15.74
N LYS A 332 -4.74 20.15 -16.92
CA LYS A 332 -4.10 21.24 -17.68
C LYS A 332 -4.89 21.49 -18.96
N ILE A 333 -5.31 22.71 -19.17
CA ILE A 333 -6.05 23.15 -20.36
C ILE A 333 -5.11 24.04 -21.17
N SER A 334 -4.87 23.70 -22.43
CA SER A 334 -4.08 24.51 -23.37
C SER A 334 -5.01 25.09 -24.44
N PHE A 335 -5.06 26.41 -24.55
CA PHE A 335 -5.88 27.11 -25.55
C PHE A 335 -5.10 27.29 -26.86
N PRO A 336 -5.78 27.40 -28.02
CA PRO A 336 -5.12 27.62 -29.31
C PRO A 336 -4.24 28.88 -29.37
N GLY A 337 -4.51 29.89 -28.54
CA GLY A 337 -3.71 31.12 -28.41
C GLY A 337 -2.44 30.98 -27.56
N GLY A 338 -2.13 29.77 -27.06
CA GLY A 338 -0.96 29.51 -26.22
C GLY A 338 -1.16 29.79 -24.73
N THR A 339 -2.31 30.33 -24.32
CA THR A 339 -2.65 30.46 -22.89
C THR A 339 -2.92 29.08 -22.28
N THR A 340 -2.65 28.95 -20.99
CA THR A 340 -2.85 27.71 -20.24
C THR A 340 -3.60 27.97 -18.95
N ALA A 341 -4.45 27.03 -18.55
CA ALA A 341 -5.18 27.08 -17.30
C ALA A 341 -5.14 25.73 -16.58
N TRP A 342 -5.27 25.75 -15.25
CA TRP A 342 -5.25 24.55 -14.41
C TRP A 342 -6.47 24.47 -13.51
N LEU A 343 -6.93 23.25 -13.22
CA LEU A 343 -7.74 23.01 -12.03
C LEU A 343 -6.93 23.39 -10.80
N ALA A 344 -7.46 24.25 -9.92
CA ALA A 344 -6.68 24.93 -8.89
C ALA A 344 -7.42 25.03 -7.55
N TRP A 345 -7.83 23.90 -6.98
CA TRP A 345 -8.40 23.91 -5.62
C TRP A 345 -7.36 24.29 -4.59
N ASP A 346 -6.13 23.79 -4.79
CA ASP A 346 -4.91 24.41 -4.27
C ASP A 346 -4.13 24.99 -5.45
N TRP A 347 -3.70 26.24 -5.30
CA TRP A 347 -2.94 26.98 -6.30
C TRP A 347 -1.49 27.10 -5.87
N VAL A 348 -0.57 26.84 -6.79
CA VAL A 348 0.86 27.02 -6.60
C VAL A 348 1.28 28.32 -7.24
N THR A 349 1.76 29.26 -6.42
CA THR A 349 2.36 30.51 -6.87
C THR A 349 3.86 30.29 -7.07
N PRO A 350 4.47 30.82 -8.15
CA PRO A 350 5.90 30.65 -8.40
C PRO A 350 6.75 31.16 -7.23
N ASN A 351 7.64 30.31 -6.73
CA ASN A 351 8.60 30.61 -5.67
C ASN A 351 7.97 31.22 -4.41
N ASP A 352 6.77 30.78 -4.04
CA ASP A 352 6.10 31.21 -2.81
C ASP A 352 6.37 30.22 -1.67
N PRO A 353 7.33 30.50 -0.77
CA PRO A 353 7.69 29.58 0.31
C PRO A 353 6.56 29.36 1.33
N GLN A 354 5.47 30.13 1.27
CA GLN A 354 4.28 29.93 2.11
C GLN A 354 3.30 28.92 1.49
N ASN A 355 3.55 28.44 0.28
CA ASN A 355 2.69 27.47 -0.37
C ASN A 355 2.86 26.08 0.27
N ASP A 356 1.77 25.56 0.85
CA ASP A 356 1.76 24.27 1.54
C ASP A 356 1.93 23.06 0.57
N VAL A 357 1.74 23.27 -0.74
CA VAL A 357 1.86 22.20 -1.76
C VAL A 357 3.27 22.15 -2.32
N CYS A 358 3.80 23.31 -2.75
CA CYS A 358 4.97 23.38 -3.64
C CYS A 358 5.65 24.76 -3.57
N GLY A 359 6.32 25.06 -2.45
CA GLY A 359 6.81 26.42 -2.16
C GLY A 359 7.98 26.93 -3.02
N ASP A 360 8.67 26.03 -3.70
CA ASP A 360 9.84 26.28 -4.54
C ASP A 360 9.55 26.08 -6.05
N SER A 361 8.28 25.93 -6.43
CA SER A 361 7.88 25.78 -7.83
C SER A 361 8.36 26.97 -8.68
N PRO A 362 9.03 26.76 -9.81
CA PRO A 362 9.40 27.85 -10.71
C PRO A 362 8.21 28.37 -11.54
N THR A 363 7.11 27.61 -11.64
CA THR A 363 5.93 27.96 -12.45
C THR A 363 4.64 27.92 -11.63
N SER A 364 3.61 28.61 -12.14
CA SER A 364 2.26 28.59 -11.54
C SER A 364 1.48 27.40 -12.08
N TRP A 365 0.82 26.66 -11.19
CA TRP A 365 -0.03 25.54 -11.57
C TRP A 365 -1.03 25.23 -10.46
N GLY A 366 -1.94 24.30 -10.70
CA GLY A 366 -2.97 23.93 -9.73
C GLY A 366 -3.21 22.43 -9.64
N VAL A 367 -3.77 22.04 -8.49
CA VAL A 367 -4.20 20.67 -8.21
C VAL A 367 -5.51 20.68 -7.43
N GLY A 368 -6.26 19.58 -7.53
CA GLY A 368 -7.36 19.29 -6.64
C GLY A 368 -7.09 18.03 -5.84
N TYR A 369 -7.84 17.83 -4.76
CA TYR A 369 -7.85 16.56 -4.06
C TYR A 369 -9.22 16.29 -3.45
N PHE A 370 -9.61 15.02 -3.46
CA PHE A 370 -10.82 14.54 -2.80
C PHE A 370 -10.59 13.10 -2.32
N ASP A 371 -11.35 12.70 -1.31
CA ASP A 371 -11.42 11.32 -0.87
C ASP A 371 -12.71 10.69 -1.39
N LEU A 372 -12.60 9.44 -1.82
CA LEU A 372 -13.71 8.63 -2.25
C LEU A 372 -13.81 7.38 -1.38
N PHE A 373 -15.00 7.11 -0.88
CA PHE A 373 -15.33 5.86 -0.18
C PHE A 373 -16.57 5.28 -0.82
N ASN A 374 -16.46 4.09 -1.41
CA ASN A 374 -17.60 3.40 -2.02
C ASN A 374 -17.73 2.01 -1.43
N CYS A 375 -18.88 1.69 -0.83
CA CYS A 375 -19.17 0.37 -0.28
C CYS A 375 -20.44 -0.20 -0.93
N PRO A 376 -20.32 -0.92 -2.07
CA PRO A 376 -21.48 -1.49 -2.75
C PRO A 376 -22.16 -2.55 -1.86
N CYS A 377 -23.49 -2.63 -1.91
CA CYS A 377 -24.24 -3.71 -1.30
C CYS A 377 -23.76 -5.06 -1.84
N SER A 378 -23.59 -6.04 -0.95
CA SER A 378 -23.63 -7.43 -1.39
C SER A 378 -24.96 -7.65 -2.12
N PRO A 379 -24.97 -8.20 -3.34
CA PRO A 379 -26.23 -8.52 -4.01
C PRO A 379 -27.07 -9.38 -3.07
N PRO A 380 -28.40 -9.15 -2.99
CA PRO A 380 -29.25 -10.00 -2.17
C PRO A 380 -29.03 -11.46 -2.58
N PRO A 381 -28.91 -12.40 -1.62
CA PRO A 381 -28.74 -13.81 -1.95
C PRO A 381 -29.85 -14.23 -2.92
N PRO A 382 -29.52 -15.05 -3.95
CA PRO A 382 -30.54 -15.51 -4.89
C PRO A 382 -31.69 -16.15 -4.11
N PRO A 383 -32.96 -15.93 -4.52
CA PRO A 383 -34.08 -16.53 -3.84
C PRO A 383 -33.87 -18.05 -3.76
N PRO A 384 -34.13 -18.69 -2.60
CA PRO A 384 -33.95 -20.12 -2.45
C PRO A 384 -34.71 -20.84 -3.56
N ALA A 385 -34.04 -21.78 -4.24
CA ALA A 385 -34.64 -22.57 -5.29
C ALA A 385 -35.93 -23.22 -4.75
N SER A 386 -37.03 -23.11 -5.50
CA SER A 386 -38.30 -23.72 -5.16
C SER A 386 -38.09 -25.19 -4.82
N PRO A 387 -38.59 -25.71 -3.67
CA PRO A 387 -38.41 -27.11 -3.34
C PRO A 387 -39.03 -27.98 -4.44
N PRO A 388 -38.35 -29.07 -4.86
CA PRO A 388 -38.92 -30.00 -5.82
C PRO A 388 -40.23 -30.59 -5.26
N PRO A 389 -41.22 -30.89 -6.13
CA PRO A 389 -42.48 -31.48 -5.71
C PRO A 389 -42.23 -32.78 -4.95
N SER A 390 -42.85 -32.88 -3.77
CA SER A 390 -42.73 -34.04 -2.89
C SER A 390 -43.11 -35.33 -3.63
N PRO A 391 -42.28 -36.39 -3.59
CA PRO A 391 -42.65 -37.68 -4.15
C PRO A 391 -43.87 -38.28 -3.42
N PRO A 392 -44.70 -39.06 -4.11
CA PRO A 392 -45.89 -39.69 -3.52
C PRO A 392 -45.50 -40.63 -2.37
N PRO A 393 -46.31 -40.68 -1.29
CA PRO A 393 -46.02 -41.48 -0.11
C PRO A 393 -46.00 -42.98 -0.45
N PRO A 394 -45.00 -43.74 0.04
CA PRO A 394 -44.96 -45.19 -0.12
C PRO A 394 -46.06 -45.88 0.70
N PRO A 395 -46.55 -47.05 0.26
CA PRO A 395 -47.56 -47.82 0.98
C PRO A 395 -47.05 -48.31 2.35
N ALA A 396 -47.94 -48.27 3.34
CA ALA A 396 -47.67 -48.60 4.73
C ALA A 396 -47.18 -50.05 4.91
N PRO A 397 -46.04 -50.29 5.57
CA PRO A 397 -45.60 -51.63 5.94
C PRO A 397 -46.39 -52.18 7.14
N SER A 398 -46.63 -53.50 7.10
CA SER A 398 -47.36 -54.29 8.10
C SER A 398 -46.64 -54.34 9.46
N PRO A 399 -47.38 -54.55 10.57
CA PRO A 399 -46.83 -54.47 11.92
C PRO A 399 -45.91 -55.67 12.26
N PRO A 400 -44.74 -55.43 12.86
CA PRO A 400 -43.89 -56.51 13.38
C PRO A 400 -44.34 -57.01 14.77
N PRO A 401 -44.03 -58.27 15.11
CA PRO A 401 -44.44 -58.95 16.35
C PRO A 401 -43.67 -58.47 17.61
N PRO A 402 -44.19 -58.75 18.81
CA PRO A 402 -43.62 -58.26 20.07
C PRO A 402 -42.27 -58.93 20.39
N SER A 403 -41.32 -58.11 20.85
CA SER A 403 -39.96 -58.54 21.20
C SER A 403 -39.82 -58.96 22.67
N PRO A 404 -38.92 -59.92 22.98
CA PRO A 404 -38.69 -60.48 24.32
C PRO A 404 -37.88 -59.55 25.25
N PRO A 405 -37.82 -59.86 26.57
CA PRO A 405 -37.25 -58.97 27.59
C PRO A 405 -35.71 -58.85 27.51
N PRO A 406 -35.15 -57.70 27.95
CA PRO A 406 -33.74 -57.38 27.79
C PRO A 406 -32.83 -58.06 28.84
N PRO A 407 -31.58 -58.44 28.46
CA PRO A 407 -30.57 -58.98 29.36
C PRO A 407 -29.83 -57.87 30.14
N PRO A 408 -29.13 -58.22 31.24
CA PRO A 408 -28.44 -57.26 32.11
C PRO A 408 -27.21 -56.60 31.45
N PRO A 409 -26.86 -55.38 31.88
CA PRO A 409 -25.81 -54.57 31.25
C PRO A 409 -24.39 -55.10 31.55
N PRO A 410 -23.51 -55.17 30.54
CA PRO A 410 -22.10 -55.49 30.73
C PRO A 410 -21.28 -54.27 31.20
N SER A 411 -20.21 -54.57 31.92
CA SER A 411 -19.26 -53.60 32.48
C SER A 411 -18.53 -52.76 31.41
N PRO A 412 -18.15 -51.51 31.72
CA PRO A 412 -17.58 -50.59 30.73
C PRO A 412 -16.17 -51.00 30.28
N PRO A 413 -15.87 -50.92 28.96
CA PRO A 413 -14.54 -51.19 28.44
C PRO A 413 -13.57 -50.02 28.67
N PRO A 414 -12.25 -50.28 28.67
CA PRO A 414 -11.21 -49.26 28.80
C PRO A 414 -11.22 -48.28 27.60
N PRO A 415 -10.76 -47.03 27.81
CA PRO A 415 -10.81 -45.99 26.79
C PRO A 415 -9.91 -46.35 25.58
N PRO A 416 -10.40 -46.12 24.34
CA PRO A 416 -9.64 -46.41 23.14
C PRO A 416 -8.46 -45.44 22.97
N PRO A 417 -7.36 -45.89 22.33
CA PRO A 417 -6.24 -45.03 21.98
C PRO A 417 -6.68 -43.91 21.02
N PRO A 418 -6.01 -42.74 21.07
CA PRO A 418 -6.37 -41.58 20.25
C PRO A 418 -6.31 -41.93 18.76
N SER A 419 -7.42 -41.67 18.07
CA SER A 419 -7.54 -41.90 16.63
C SER A 419 -6.47 -41.12 15.85
N PRO A 420 -5.88 -41.71 14.81
CA PRO A 420 -4.98 -40.98 13.91
C PRO A 420 -5.72 -39.81 13.26
N PRO A 421 -5.02 -38.68 13.00
CA PRO A 421 -5.63 -37.51 12.40
C PRO A 421 -6.26 -37.88 11.05
N PRO A 422 -7.49 -37.40 10.75
CA PRO A 422 -8.18 -37.75 9.53
C PRO A 422 -7.37 -37.31 8.30
N PRO A 423 -7.40 -38.09 7.21
CA PRO A 423 -6.79 -37.68 5.95
C PRO A 423 -7.38 -36.33 5.52
N GLN A 424 -6.51 -35.35 5.26
CA GLN A 424 -6.93 -34.05 4.75
C GLN A 424 -7.69 -34.26 3.43
N SER A 425 -8.95 -33.83 3.40
CA SER A 425 -9.77 -33.84 2.17
C SER A 425 -9.00 -33.14 1.04
N PRO A 426 -9.00 -33.70 -0.18
CA PRO A 426 -8.36 -33.06 -1.33
C PRO A 426 -8.97 -31.67 -1.53
N ALA A 427 -8.10 -30.66 -1.64
CA ALA A 427 -8.52 -29.29 -1.89
C ALA A 427 -9.36 -29.23 -3.19
N PRO A 428 -10.49 -28.50 -3.21
CA PRO A 428 -11.36 -28.41 -4.39
C PRO A 428 -10.62 -27.73 -5.56
N THR A 429 -10.16 -28.53 -6.52
CA THR A 429 -9.32 -28.10 -7.66
C THR A 429 -10.10 -27.41 -8.80
N ALA A 430 -11.43 -27.27 -8.70
CA ALA A 430 -12.27 -27.02 -9.88
C ALA A 430 -12.81 -25.58 -10.07
N GLU A 431 -12.93 -24.75 -9.03
CA GLU A 431 -13.77 -23.53 -9.12
C GLU A 431 -13.05 -22.18 -9.24
N LEU A 432 -11.72 -22.19 -9.27
CA LEU A 432 -10.88 -20.98 -9.40
C LEU A 432 -10.89 -20.33 -10.80
N ARG A 433 -11.65 -20.89 -11.74
CA ARG A 433 -11.70 -20.49 -13.16
C ARG A 433 -12.30 -19.10 -13.43
N THR A 434 -12.69 -18.30 -12.43
CA THR A 434 -13.38 -17.02 -12.67
C THR A 434 -12.81 -15.79 -11.96
N GLY A 435 -11.58 -15.82 -11.43
CA GLY A 435 -11.03 -14.68 -10.70
C GLY A 435 -9.57 -14.29 -10.98
N PHE A 436 -8.76 -15.16 -11.58
CA PHE A 436 -7.37 -14.89 -11.94
C PHE A 436 -7.10 -15.58 -13.28
N PRO A 437 -6.45 -14.96 -14.30
CA PRO A 437 -5.68 -13.69 -14.31
C PRO A 437 -6.49 -12.38 -14.44
N PHE A 438 -5.85 -11.20 -14.31
CA PHE A 438 -6.50 -9.87 -14.23
C PHE A 438 -6.40 -8.94 -15.47
N CYS A 439 -5.96 -9.38 -16.65
CA CYS A 439 -5.78 -8.49 -17.81
C CYS A 439 -7.01 -8.36 -18.76
N ALA A 440 -7.07 -7.27 -19.54
CA ALA A 440 -8.11 -7.03 -20.55
C ALA A 440 -8.04 -8.01 -21.74
N CYS A 441 -6.92 -8.72 -21.90
CA CYS A 441 -6.76 -9.83 -22.81
C CYS A 441 -7.56 -11.03 -22.30
N ASN A 442 -8.66 -11.38 -22.99
CA ASN A 442 -9.63 -12.35 -22.46
C ASN A 442 -8.95 -13.64 -21.95
N LYS A 443 -9.03 -13.76 -20.62
CA LYS A 443 -8.16 -14.45 -19.66
C LYS A 443 -8.09 -15.97 -19.79
N ARG A 444 -8.85 -16.56 -20.72
CA ARG A 444 -9.02 -18.01 -20.88
C ARG A 444 -8.44 -18.56 -22.17
N LYS A 445 -7.96 -17.68 -23.05
CA LYS A 445 -7.41 -18.06 -24.35
C LYS A 445 -5.96 -17.58 -24.39
N PRO A 446 -4.99 -18.42 -23.97
CA PRO A 446 -3.57 -18.11 -24.11
C PRO A 446 -3.28 -17.54 -25.50
N SER A 447 -3.96 -18.07 -26.54
CA SER A 447 -3.96 -17.60 -27.94
C SER A 447 -4.20 -16.10 -28.19
N LEU A 448 -4.59 -15.31 -27.18
CA LEU A 448 -4.79 -13.87 -27.33
C LEU A 448 -3.57 -13.02 -26.99
N SER A 449 -2.65 -13.51 -26.17
CA SER A 449 -1.36 -12.86 -25.95
C SER A 449 -0.34 -13.41 -26.96
N PRO A 450 0.65 -12.64 -27.44
CA PRO A 450 1.81 -13.17 -28.14
C PRO A 450 2.72 -13.97 -27.20
N TRP A 451 2.74 -13.64 -25.90
CA TRP A 451 3.67 -14.21 -24.92
C TRP A 451 3.17 -15.53 -24.31
N ARG A 452 4.04 -16.54 -24.23
CA ARG A 452 3.79 -17.83 -23.57
C ARG A 452 4.87 -18.09 -22.55
N LEU A 453 4.48 -18.39 -21.31
CA LEU A 453 5.40 -18.97 -20.34
C LEU A 453 5.60 -20.45 -20.68
N GLY A 454 6.83 -20.83 -20.98
CA GLY A 454 7.25 -22.21 -21.14
C GLY A 454 7.22 -22.99 -19.82
N PRO A 455 7.48 -24.30 -19.86
CA PRO A 455 7.60 -25.10 -18.64
C PRO A 455 8.76 -24.59 -17.76
N LEU A 456 8.55 -24.59 -16.45
CA LEU A 456 9.64 -24.36 -15.50
C LEU A 456 10.57 -25.58 -15.51
N THR A 457 11.83 -25.33 -15.84
CA THR A 457 12.93 -26.30 -15.87
C THR A 457 13.82 -26.10 -14.64
N GLY A 458 14.27 -27.18 -14.01
CA GLY A 458 15.07 -27.14 -12.78
C GLY A 458 14.67 -28.24 -11.78
N PRO A 459 15.12 -28.16 -10.51
CA PRO A 459 15.98 -27.09 -9.98
C PRO A 459 17.43 -27.22 -10.42
N THR A 460 18.07 -26.09 -10.70
CA THR A 460 19.54 -25.98 -10.65
C THR A 460 19.91 -25.58 -9.22
N MET A 461 20.76 -26.36 -8.56
CA MET A 461 21.17 -26.08 -7.19
C MET A 461 22.35 -25.12 -7.20
N THR A 462 22.25 -24.05 -6.43
CA THR A 462 23.35 -23.11 -6.20
C THR A 462 23.81 -23.26 -4.76
N SER A 463 25.10 -23.57 -4.57
CA SER A 463 25.72 -23.58 -3.25
C SER A 463 25.67 -22.17 -2.65
N PRO A 464 25.42 -22.05 -1.33
CA PRO A 464 25.35 -20.74 -0.69
C PRO A 464 26.71 -20.04 -0.77
N ALA A 465 26.71 -18.72 -0.97
CA ALA A 465 27.95 -17.95 -1.05
C ALA A 465 28.60 -17.75 0.32
N SER A 466 27.82 -17.95 1.40
CA SER A 466 28.23 -17.83 2.80
C SER A 466 27.57 -18.91 3.66
N ALA A 467 28.16 -19.22 4.81
CA ALA A 467 27.59 -20.14 5.80
C ALA A 467 26.22 -19.69 6.35
N THR A 468 25.87 -18.40 6.19
CA THR A 468 24.60 -17.80 6.62
C THR A 468 23.53 -17.77 5.53
N GLU A 469 23.87 -18.04 4.27
CA GLU A 469 22.90 -18.07 3.18
C GLU A 469 22.33 -19.49 3.01
N PRO A 470 21.02 -19.64 2.78
CA PRO A 470 20.46 -20.94 2.46
C PRO A 470 20.90 -21.37 1.06
N ALA A 471 21.07 -22.68 0.86
CA ALA A 471 21.19 -23.22 -0.49
C ALA A 471 19.94 -22.84 -1.31
N LEU A 472 20.15 -22.45 -2.56
CA LEU A 472 19.06 -22.02 -3.45
C LEU A 472 18.80 -23.08 -4.52
N ALA A 473 17.53 -23.41 -4.69
CA ALA A 473 17.04 -24.20 -5.81
C ALA A 473 16.43 -23.25 -6.85
N THR A 474 16.95 -23.23 -8.07
CA THR A 474 16.52 -22.28 -9.12
C THR A 474 15.76 -22.99 -10.23
N TRP A 475 14.55 -22.52 -10.54
CA TRP A 475 13.74 -22.96 -11.68
C TRP A 475 13.62 -21.84 -12.70
N CYS A 476 13.83 -22.15 -13.97
CA CYS A 476 13.76 -21.19 -15.07
C CYS A 476 12.70 -21.58 -16.11
N ALA A 477 11.97 -20.60 -16.62
CA ALA A 477 11.07 -20.75 -17.76
C ALA A 477 11.37 -19.67 -18.80
N ASP A 478 11.28 -20.05 -20.07
CA ASP A 478 11.41 -19.10 -21.17
C ASP A 478 10.02 -18.54 -21.50
N LEU A 479 9.89 -17.22 -21.57
CA LEU A 479 8.74 -16.53 -22.11
C LEU A 479 8.99 -16.24 -23.59
N THR A 480 8.23 -16.89 -24.47
CA THR A 480 8.40 -16.74 -25.92
C THR A 480 7.22 -16.00 -26.54
N ALA A 481 7.50 -15.04 -27.41
CA ALA A 481 6.50 -14.36 -28.22
C ALA A 481 6.15 -15.16 -29.50
N ALA A 482 5.87 -16.46 -29.35
CA ALA A 482 5.79 -17.41 -30.48
C ALA A 482 4.38 -17.59 -31.06
N ALA A 483 3.36 -16.94 -30.48
CA ALA A 483 2.00 -17.14 -30.92
C ALA A 483 1.52 -15.98 -31.79
N GLU A 484 1.07 -16.29 -33.01
CA GLU A 484 0.20 -15.37 -33.75
C GLU A 484 -1.09 -15.19 -32.93
N PRO A 485 -1.34 -13.97 -32.42
CA PRO A 485 -2.54 -13.69 -31.65
C PRO A 485 -3.75 -13.89 -32.57
N SER A 486 -4.79 -14.59 -32.11
CA SER A 486 -6.00 -14.81 -32.93
C SER A 486 -7.22 -14.13 -32.29
N PRO A 487 -7.77 -13.04 -32.86
CA PRO A 487 -7.39 -12.42 -34.14
C PRO A 487 -6.11 -11.57 -34.05
N PRO A 488 -5.35 -11.42 -35.16
CA PRO A 488 -4.08 -10.68 -35.19
C PRO A 488 -4.23 -9.18 -34.94
N THR A 489 -5.47 -8.66 -34.95
CA THR A 489 -5.82 -7.26 -34.66
C THR A 489 -6.43 -7.06 -33.28
N GLY A 490 -6.42 -8.08 -32.41
CA GLY A 490 -6.90 -7.94 -31.03
C GLY A 490 -6.03 -6.96 -30.23
N VAL A 491 -6.61 -6.34 -29.20
CA VAL A 491 -5.95 -5.38 -28.27
C VAL A 491 -4.65 -5.95 -27.65
N CYS A 492 -4.51 -7.27 -27.69
CA CYS A 492 -3.43 -8.03 -27.08
C CYS A 492 -2.37 -8.48 -28.06
N ALA A 493 -2.61 -8.29 -29.36
CA ALA A 493 -1.75 -8.83 -30.40
C ALA A 493 -0.37 -8.16 -30.46
N ALA A 494 -0.33 -6.86 -30.16
CA ALA A 494 0.88 -6.04 -30.13
C ALA A 494 1.32 -5.68 -28.71
N MET A 495 1.05 -6.55 -27.73
CA MET A 495 1.33 -6.24 -26.33
C MET A 495 2.82 -6.47 -25.98
N ASP A 496 3.42 -5.53 -25.26
CA ASP A 496 4.70 -5.73 -24.60
C ASP A 496 4.55 -6.61 -23.35
N LEU A 497 5.65 -7.21 -22.91
CA LEU A 497 5.80 -7.89 -21.63
C LEU A 497 6.31 -6.87 -20.62
N PHE A 498 5.39 -6.26 -19.88
CA PHE A 498 5.72 -5.31 -18.82
C PHE A 498 5.72 -5.97 -17.44
N LYS A 499 4.79 -6.89 -17.20
CA LYS A 499 4.64 -7.58 -15.91
C LYS A 499 4.10 -8.99 -16.10
N ILE A 500 4.54 -9.91 -15.24
CA ILE A 500 3.96 -11.24 -15.08
C ILE A 500 3.55 -11.44 -13.63
N GLU A 501 2.40 -12.06 -13.39
CA GLU A 501 1.93 -12.43 -12.05
C GLU A 501 1.60 -13.92 -11.98
N PHE A 502 1.77 -14.50 -10.79
CA PHE A 502 1.50 -15.88 -10.45
C PHE A 502 0.54 -15.92 -9.26
N LEU A 503 -0.47 -16.78 -9.35
CA LEU A 503 -1.33 -17.08 -8.21
C LEU A 503 -0.64 -18.08 -7.29
N VAL A 504 -0.36 -17.66 -6.06
CA VAL A 504 0.39 -18.45 -5.08
C VAL A 504 -0.49 -18.77 -3.87
N ASN A 505 -0.13 -19.84 -3.18
CA ASN A 505 -0.79 -20.24 -1.95
C ASN A 505 -0.67 -19.13 -0.92
N HIS A 506 -1.79 -18.76 -0.27
CA HIS A 506 -1.81 -17.71 0.74
C HIS A 506 -0.85 -18.00 1.90
N ALA A 507 -0.66 -19.27 2.27
CA ALA A 507 0.32 -19.64 3.29
C ALA A 507 1.76 -19.28 2.89
N CYS A 508 2.12 -19.43 1.61
CA CYS A 508 3.43 -19.04 1.10
C CYS A 508 3.57 -17.53 0.94
N TYR A 509 2.47 -16.82 0.66
CA TYR A 509 2.46 -15.36 0.72
C TYR A 509 2.63 -14.85 2.14
N SER A 510 2.00 -15.48 3.13
CA SER A 510 2.05 -15.04 4.53
C SER A 510 3.30 -15.52 5.27
N SER A 511 4.13 -16.39 4.67
CA SER A 511 5.39 -16.80 5.27
C SER A 511 6.35 -15.62 5.39
N SER A 512 7.04 -15.55 6.52
CA SER A 512 8.23 -14.71 6.67
C SER A 512 9.35 -15.61 7.20
N PRO A 513 10.46 -15.72 6.48
CA PRO A 513 10.76 -15.09 5.18
C PRO A 513 9.93 -15.65 4.00
N LYS A 514 10.02 -15.00 2.83
CA LYS A 514 9.37 -15.44 1.58
C LYS A 514 10.17 -16.56 0.91
N ALA A 515 9.48 -17.55 0.36
CA ALA A 515 10.12 -18.71 -0.27
C ALA A 515 11.00 -18.37 -1.48
N ILE A 516 10.57 -17.44 -2.33
CA ILE A 516 11.40 -16.93 -3.42
C ILE A 516 12.38 -15.89 -2.85
N ARG A 517 13.66 -16.20 -2.94
CA ARG A 517 14.76 -15.33 -2.47
C ARG A 517 15.37 -14.48 -3.56
N ARG A 518 15.37 -14.99 -4.79
CA ARG A 518 15.95 -14.30 -5.93
C ARG A 518 15.12 -14.51 -7.17
N VAL A 519 14.93 -13.43 -7.92
CA VAL A 519 14.31 -13.45 -9.24
C VAL A 519 15.30 -12.84 -10.23
N THR A 520 15.50 -13.50 -11.36
CA THR A 520 16.30 -12.94 -12.45
C THR A 520 15.54 -13.05 -13.77
N VAL A 521 15.75 -12.09 -14.65
CA VAL A 521 15.22 -12.06 -16.00
C VAL A 521 16.39 -11.84 -16.96
N ASN A 522 16.62 -12.78 -17.87
CA ASN A 522 17.80 -12.84 -18.74
C ASN A 522 19.13 -12.76 -17.95
N GLY A 523 19.16 -13.34 -16.74
CA GLY A 523 20.32 -13.31 -15.85
C GLY A 523 20.43 -12.07 -14.96
N SER A 524 19.78 -10.96 -15.33
CA SER A 524 19.75 -9.74 -14.53
C SER A 524 18.76 -9.85 -13.36
N PRO A 525 19.06 -9.33 -12.16
CA PRO A 525 18.11 -9.28 -11.05
C PRO A 525 16.81 -8.56 -11.46
N ALA A 526 15.67 -9.07 -11.01
CA ALA A 526 14.37 -8.46 -11.21
C ALA A 526 13.65 -8.23 -9.88
N PHE A 527 12.69 -7.30 -9.86
CA PHE A 527 12.00 -6.86 -8.66
C PHE A 527 10.72 -7.68 -8.43
N PRO A 528 10.70 -8.61 -7.46
CA PRO A 528 9.49 -9.31 -7.10
C PRO A 528 8.55 -8.38 -6.33
N THR A 529 7.25 -8.53 -6.57
CA THR A 529 6.18 -7.90 -5.80
C THR A 529 5.30 -8.97 -5.20
N TRP A 530 4.84 -8.77 -3.97
CA TRP A 530 3.86 -9.66 -3.33
C TRP A 530 2.61 -8.86 -3.00
N SER A 531 1.44 -9.41 -3.28
CA SER A 531 0.17 -8.84 -2.84
C SER A 531 -0.79 -9.93 -2.42
N GLN A 532 -1.80 -9.55 -1.65
CA GLN A 532 -2.90 -10.44 -1.27
C GLN A 532 -4.14 -10.06 -2.06
N LYS A 533 -4.88 -11.06 -2.52
CA LYS A 533 -6.17 -10.87 -3.19
C LYS A 533 -7.23 -11.74 -2.53
N TYR A 534 -8.43 -11.22 -2.39
CA TYR A 534 -9.59 -11.96 -1.92
C TYR A 534 -10.50 -12.27 -3.10
N ILE A 535 -10.65 -13.56 -3.43
CA ILE A 535 -11.39 -14.01 -4.60
C ILE A 535 -12.39 -15.07 -4.14
N LYS A 536 -13.69 -14.79 -4.30
CA LYS A 536 -14.79 -15.70 -3.92
C LYS A 536 -14.66 -16.27 -2.50
N GLY A 537 -14.41 -15.42 -1.51
CA GLY A 537 -14.38 -15.89 -0.11
C GLY A 537 -13.03 -16.46 0.35
N VAL A 538 -12.03 -16.55 -0.53
CA VAL A 538 -10.73 -17.14 -0.22
C VAL A 538 -9.61 -16.12 -0.46
N TYR A 539 -8.67 -16.04 0.47
CA TYR A 539 -7.46 -15.27 0.29
C TYR A 539 -6.44 -16.05 -0.53
N TYR A 540 -5.80 -15.34 -1.46
CA TYR A 540 -4.71 -15.83 -2.29
C TYR A 540 -3.54 -14.87 -2.16
N GLY A 541 -2.34 -15.42 -2.31
CA GLY A 541 -1.17 -14.60 -2.61
C GLY A 541 -1.07 -14.38 -4.11
N VAL A 542 -0.50 -13.25 -4.50
CA VAL A 542 -0.08 -12.96 -5.87
C VAL A 542 1.39 -12.57 -5.82
N PHE A 543 2.20 -13.34 -6.53
CA PHE A 543 3.61 -13.05 -6.75
C PHE A 543 3.78 -12.45 -8.14
N GLY A 544 4.38 -11.27 -8.25
CA GLY A 544 4.56 -10.57 -9.52
C GLY A 544 6.02 -10.25 -9.80
N VAL A 545 6.37 -10.14 -11.07
CA VAL A 545 7.63 -9.59 -11.56
C VAL A 545 7.27 -8.48 -12.54
N SER A 546 7.67 -7.25 -12.23
CA SER A 546 7.28 -6.04 -12.97
C SER A 546 8.46 -5.37 -13.65
N ARG A 547 8.19 -4.34 -14.46
CA ARG A 547 9.20 -3.54 -15.19
C ARG A 547 10.04 -4.38 -16.17
N LEU A 548 9.42 -5.39 -16.78
CA LEU A 548 10.09 -6.30 -17.72
C LEU A 548 10.41 -5.61 -19.06
N ALA A 549 9.59 -4.66 -19.52
CA ALA A 549 9.83 -3.81 -20.69
C ALA A 549 10.32 -4.53 -21.98
N PHE A 550 9.93 -5.79 -22.21
CA PHE A 550 10.28 -6.54 -23.42
C PHE A 550 9.18 -6.47 -24.47
N THR A 551 9.57 -6.45 -25.73
CA THR A 551 8.70 -6.55 -26.90
C THR A 551 8.88 -7.91 -27.58
N PRO A 552 7.91 -8.37 -28.38
CA PRO A 552 8.07 -9.60 -29.15
C PRO A 552 9.35 -9.67 -30.01
N ALA A 553 9.89 -8.51 -30.41
CA ALA A 553 11.11 -8.42 -31.20
C ALA A 553 12.39 -8.74 -30.41
N ASP A 554 12.36 -8.67 -29.08
CA ASP A 554 13.52 -8.91 -28.21
C ASP A 554 13.85 -10.40 -28.05
N GLY A 555 13.00 -11.29 -28.60
CA GLY A 555 13.20 -12.73 -28.55
C GLY A 555 12.71 -13.36 -27.23
N PRO A 556 13.17 -14.60 -26.92
CA PRO A 556 12.76 -15.30 -25.71
C PRO A 556 13.32 -14.62 -24.45
N VAL A 557 12.47 -14.43 -23.44
CA VAL A 557 12.84 -13.84 -22.14
C VAL A 557 12.91 -14.93 -21.09
N ARG A 558 14.08 -15.18 -20.50
CA ARG A 558 14.28 -16.23 -19.50
C ARG A 558 14.03 -15.73 -18.09
N LEU A 559 12.95 -16.17 -17.47
CA LEU A 559 12.59 -15.88 -16.08
C LEU A 559 13.08 -17.02 -15.18
N CYS A 560 13.90 -16.71 -14.17
CA CYS A 560 14.35 -17.68 -13.16
C CYS A 560 13.92 -17.27 -11.75
N LEU A 561 13.37 -18.24 -11.02
CA LEU A 561 12.90 -18.12 -9.64
C LEU A 561 13.78 -19.01 -8.75
N SER A 562 14.45 -18.41 -7.77
CA SER A 562 15.32 -19.15 -6.84
C SER A 562 14.70 -19.19 -5.45
N PHE A 563 14.55 -20.40 -4.91
CA PHE A 563 13.88 -20.67 -3.65
C PHE A 563 14.88 -21.17 -2.61
N ALA A 564 14.63 -20.83 -1.34
CA ALA A 564 15.35 -21.46 -0.24
C ALA A 564 14.92 -22.93 -0.09
N VAL A 565 15.89 -23.85 -0.09
CA VAL A 565 15.65 -25.30 -0.04
C VAL A 565 14.94 -25.74 1.26
N GLU A 566 15.09 -24.96 2.34
CA GLU A 566 14.60 -25.32 3.68
C GLU A 566 13.13 -24.90 3.95
N GLU A 567 12.48 -24.16 3.04
CA GLU A 567 11.15 -23.57 3.29
C GLU A 567 9.95 -24.51 3.10
N GLY A 568 10.15 -25.80 3.39
CA GLY A 568 9.09 -26.80 3.40
C GLY A 568 8.30 -26.82 2.08
N ARG A 569 6.97 -26.73 2.17
CA ARG A 569 6.10 -26.83 0.98
C ARG A 569 6.27 -25.66 0.00
N CYS A 570 6.68 -24.48 0.44
CA CYS A 570 6.75 -23.31 -0.44
C CYS A 570 8.05 -23.22 -1.25
N GLY A 571 9.06 -24.05 -0.93
CA GLY A 571 10.39 -24.06 -1.56
C GLY A 571 10.44 -24.64 -2.99
N THR A 572 9.30 -24.92 -3.61
CA THR A 572 9.22 -25.39 -5.01
C THR A 572 8.10 -24.67 -5.76
N PRO A 573 8.16 -24.56 -7.10
CA PRO A 573 7.06 -23.97 -7.86
C PRO A 573 5.71 -24.65 -7.63
N SER A 574 5.67 -25.98 -7.51
CA SER A 574 4.42 -26.73 -7.32
C SER A 574 3.80 -26.47 -5.96
N GLY A 575 4.61 -26.32 -4.91
CA GLY A 575 4.08 -26.04 -3.57
C GLY A 575 3.87 -24.55 -3.28
N LEU A 576 4.59 -23.66 -3.96
CA LEU A 576 4.30 -22.22 -3.99
C LEU A 576 2.95 -21.94 -4.67
N CYS A 577 2.72 -22.55 -5.83
CA CYS A 577 1.56 -22.25 -6.65
C CYS A 577 0.28 -22.85 -6.09
N TYR A 578 -0.80 -22.07 -6.15
CA TYR A 578 -2.08 -22.55 -5.67
C TYR A 578 -2.58 -23.73 -6.53
N GLY A 579 -2.94 -24.85 -5.90
CA GLY A 579 -3.49 -26.02 -6.60
C GLY A 579 -2.46 -26.91 -7.30
N GLY A 580 -1.16 -26.77 -6.99
CA GLY A 580 -0.10 -27.65 -7.52
C GLY A 580 0.39 -27.29 -8.92
N ALA A 581 -0.29 -26.38 -9.62
CA ALA A 581 0.11 -25.85 -10.92
C ALA A 581 0.04 -24.32 -10.92
N CYS A 582 1.04 -23.68 -11.50
CA CYS A 582 1.12 -22.22 -11.53
C CYS A 582 0.14 -21.64 -12.56
N THR A 583 -0.88 -20.95 -12.06
CA THR A 583 -1.69 -20.06 -12.90
C THR A 583 -0.97 -18.72 -12.97
N TYR A 584 -0.83 -18.15 -14.18
CA TYR A 584 -0.14 -16.88 -14.39
C TYR A 584 -0.93 -15.90 -15.26
N ALA A 585 -0.53 -14.63 -15.19
CA ALA A 585 -1.08 -13.50 -15.94
C ALA A 585 0.07 -12.70 -16.56
N ILE A 586 -0.09 -12.20 -17.80
CA ILE A 586 0.87 -11.31 -18.45
C ILE A 586 0.18 -9.97 -18.74
N PHE A 587 0.89 -8.88 -18.49
CA PHE A 587 0.40 -7.51 -18.64
C PHE A 587 1.35 -6.69 -19.50
N ASN A 588 0.77 -5.75 -20.23
CA ASN A 588 1.46 -4.75 -21.02
C ASN A 588 1.56 -3.43 -20.24
N LYS A 589 2.36 -2.47 -20.72
CA LYS A 589 2.54 -1.16 -20.05
C LYS A 589 1.24 -0.38 -19.91
N LYS A 590 0.31 -0.53 -20.87
CA LYS A 590 -0.99 0.17 -20.91
C LYS A 590 -2.05 -0.43 -19.98
N GLN A 591 -1.87 -1.65 -19.50
CA GLN A 591 -2.82 -2.42 -18.69
C GLN A 591 -2.32 -2.65 -17.26
N ASN A 592 -1.21 -2.02 -16.88
CA ASN A 592 -0.68 -2.07 -15.51
C ASN A 592 -1.26 -0.96 -14.61
N TRP A 593 -2.43 -0.42 -14.94
CA TRP A 593 -3.12 0.64 -14.21
C TRP A 593 -4.34 0.07 -13.50
#